data_AF-A0A1Y4TS27-F1
#
_entry.id   AF-A0A1Y4TS27-F1
#
_cell.length_a   1.000
_cell.length_b   1.000
_cell.length_c   1.000
_cell.angle_alpha   90.00
_cell.angle_beta   90.00
_cell.angle_gamma   90.00
#
_symmetry.space_group_name_H-M   'P 1'
#
loop_
_entity.id
_entity.type
_entity.pdbx_description
1 polymer ?
#
loop_
_entity_poly.entity_id
_entity_poly.type
_entity_poly.pdbx_seq_one_letter_code
_entity_poly.pdbx_strand_id
1 'polypeptide(L)'
;MAKIYFTLTGTKHYFGDDFLRRGMRIELEKEPDNKYDREAIMVKAEGLGKIGYVANSIYTVLGESVSAGRLYDKIGDRAAAKVVLVTSNGILCKVCKKSLAQKIKDSEEE
;
A
#
# COMPACT_ATOMS: atom_id res chain seq x y z
N MET A 1 -13.95 11.07 -5.71
CA MET A 1 -13.24 9.79 -5.47
C MET A 1 -12.98 9.60 -3.98
N ALA A 2 -13.35 8.43 -3.45
CA ALA A 2 -13.06 8.04 -2.07
C ALA A 2 -11.55 7.92 -1.84
N LYS A 3 -11.09 8.32 -0.65
CA LYS A 3 -9.69 8.14 -0.24
C LYS A 3 -9.46 6.66 0.08
N ILE A 4 -8.47 6.03 -0.54
CA ILE A 4 -8.13 4.62 -0.27
C ILE A 4 -7.00 4.57 0.75
N TYR A 5 -7.24 3.86 1.83
CA TYR A 5 -6.29 3.60 2.90
C TYR A 5 -6.02 2.10 2.98
N PHE A 6 -4.80 1.73 3.33
CA PHE A 6 -4.41 0.34 3.55
C PHE A 6 -3.49 0.27 4.78
N THR A 7 -3.36 -0.92 5.35
CA THR A 7 -2.41 -1.17 6.43
C THR A 7 -1.13 -1.80 5.88
N LEU A 8 0.02 -1.20 6.22
CA LEU A 8 1.32 -1.80 6.05
C LEU A 8 1.60 -2.71 7.25
N THR A 9 1.96 -3.96 6.98
CA THR A 9 2.32 -4.98 7.97
C THR A 9 3.62 -5.69 7.59
N GLY A 10 4.11 -6.53 8.50
CA GLY A 10 5.32 -7.33 8.30
C GLY A 10 6.63 -6.56 8.42
N THR A 11 6.60 -5.29 8.87
CA THR A 11 7.80 -4.44 9.01
C THR A 11 8.87 -5.01 9.92
N LYS A 12 8.45 -5.74 10.96
CA LYS A 12 9.35 -6.43 11.91
C LYS A 12 10.22 -7.52 11.27
N HIS A 13 9.84 -8.03 10.10
CA HIS A 13 10.64 -9.00 9.36
C HIS A 13 11.68 -8.35 8.42
N TYR A 14 11.74 -7.01 8.40
CA TYR A 14 12.63 -6.22 7.57
C TYR A 14 13.43 -5.24 8.43
N PHE A 15 13.17 -3.93 8.28
CA PHE A 15 13.92 -2.85 8.93
C PHE A 15 13.20 -2.27 10.16
N GLY A 16 12.12 -2.91 10.62
CA GLY A 16 11.25 -2.37 11.69
C GLY A 16 10.40 -1.20 11.22
N ASP A 17 9.82 -0.47 12.16
CA ASP A 17 8.94 0.68 11.93
C ASP A 17 9.49 2.01 12.50
N ASP A 18 10.66 2.01 13.15
CA ASP A 18 11.26 3.20 13.79
C ASP A 18 11.55 4.36 12.81
N PHE A 19 11.86 4.04 11.55
CA PHE A 19 12.11 5.04 10.51
C PHE A 19 10.83 5.55 9.84
N LEU A 20 9.71 4.85 10.00
CA LEU A 20 8.45 5.22 9.38
C LEU A 20 7.86 6.42 10.11
N ARG A 21 7.64 7.50 9.36
CA ARG A 21 7.06 8.73 9.89
C ARG A 21 5.88 9.17 9.05
N ARG A 22 4.89 9.77 9.72
CA ARG A 22 3.79 10.46 9.02
C ARG A 22 4.39 11.44 8.01
N GLY A 23 3.97 11.34 6.76
CA GLY A 23 4.55 12.15 5.69
C GLY A 23 5.39 11.37 4.70
N MET A 24 5.96 10.24 5.11
CA MET A 24 6.91 9.47 4.29
C MET A 24 6.22 8.90 3.06
N ARG A 25 6.91 8.98 1.92
CA ARG A 25 6.48 8.38 0.65
C ARG A 25 6.96 6.94 0.61
N ILE A 26 6.10 6.06 0.14
CA ILE A 26 6.36 4.64 -0.03
C ILE A 26 5.81 4.21 -1.38
N GLU A 27 6.37 3.13 -1.91
CA GLU A 27 5.96 2.54 -3.18
C GLU A 27 5.31 1.19 -2.93
N LEU A 28 4.33 0.88 -3.76
CA LEU A 28 3.60 -0.37 -3.80
C LEU A 28 3.97 -1.07 -5.11
N GLU A 29 4.23 -2.36 -5.05
CA GLU A 29 4.49 -3.19 -6.22
C GLU A 29 3.78 -4.54 -6.07
N LYS A 30 3.01 -4.93 -7.08
CA LYS A 30 2.35 -6.24 -7.13
C LYS A 30 3.41 -7.35 -7.24
N GLU A 31 3.24 -8.43 -6.49
CA GLU A 31 4.11 -9.60 -6.50
C GLU A 31 3.29 -10.86 -6.86
N PRO A 32 2.86 -11.01 -8.14
CA PRO A 32 1.99 -12.12 -8.55
C PRO A 32 2.66 -13.50 -8.43
N ASP A 33 4.00 -13.54 -8.47
CA ASP A 33 4.80 -14.75 -8.34
C ASP A 33 5.08 -15.13 -6.87
N ASN A 34 4.45 -14.45 -5.91
CA ASN A 34 4.61 -14.77 -4.50
C ASN A 34 4.10 -16.18 -4.20
N LYS A 35 4.90 -16.96 -3.46
CA LYS A 35 4.67 -18.39 -3.19
C LYS A 35 3.45 -18.66 -2.31
N TYR A 36 2.96 -17.65 -1.58
CA TYR A 36 1.89 -17.80 -0.60
C TYR A 36 0.60 -17.11 -1.05
N ASP A 37 0.70 -15.94 -1.66
CA ASP A 37 -0.44 -15.10 -2.01
C ASP A 37 -0.20 -14.39 -3.35
N ARG A 38 -0.92 -14.80 -4.40
CA ARG A 38 -0.82 -14.20 -5.74
C ARG A 38 -1.29 -12.74 -5.80
N GLU A 39 -1.99 -12.27 -4.77
CA GLU A 39 -2.44 -10.88 -4.64
C GLU A 39 -1.54 -10.07 -3.70
N ALA A 40 -0.37 -10.60 -3.34
CA ALA A 40 0.60 -9.91 -2.50
C ALA A 40 1.01 -8.57 -3.13
N ILE A 41 0.93 -7.51 -2.34
CA ILE A 41 1.43 -6.18 -2.71
C ILE A 41 2.57 -5.84 -1.77
N MET A 42 3.77 -5.80 -2.33
CA MET A 42 4.99 -5.40 -1.64
C MET A 42 4.98 -3.91 -1.38
N VAL A 43 5.46 -3.51 -0.20
CA VAL A 43 5.68 -2.11 0.15
C VAL A 43 7.16 -1.83 0.23
N LYS A 44 7.61 -0.79 -0.47
CA LYS A 44 9.00 -0.36 -0.54
C LYS A 44 9.16 1.07 -0.01
N ALA A 45 10.28 1.33 0.65
CA ALA A 45 10.72 2.68 0.97
C ALA A 45 11.92 3.05 0.11
N GLU A 46 11.95 4.30 -0.34
CA GLU A 46 13.04 4.86 -1.14
C GLU A 46 14.37 4.72 -0.38
N GLY A 47 15.39 4.17 -1.03
CA GLY A 47 16.72 3.91 -0.45
C GLY A 47 16.83 2.67 0.47
N LEU A 48 15.71 2.13 0.97
CA LEU A 48 15.71 0.95 1.87
C LEU A 48 15.25 -0.34 1.17
N GLY A 49 14.45 -0.23 0.10
CA GLY A 49 13.88 -1.39 -0.58
C GLY A 49 12.63 -1.90 0.13
N LYS A 50 12.42 -3.23 0.15
CA LYS A 50 11.21 -3.84 0.74
C LYS A 50 11.17 -3.63 2.25
N ILE A 51 10.07 -3.04 2.73
CA ILE A 51 9.83 -2.78 4.14
C ILE A 51 8.63 -3.57 4.69
N GLY A 52 7.85 -4.22 3.84
CA GLY A 52 6.69 -5.00 4.30
C GLY A 52 5.72 -5.32 3.17
N TYR A 53 4.50 -5.65 3.56
CA TYR A 53 3.40 -5.98 2.66
C TYR A 53 2.11 -5.28 3.07
N VAL A 54 1.19 -5.16 2.12
CA VAL A 54 -0.18 -4.72 2.40
C VAL A 54 -0.91 -5.83 3.17
N ALA A 55 -1.62 -5.46 4.23
CA ALA A 55 -2.41 -6.38 5.03
C ALA A 55 -3.54 -7.02 4.20
N ASN A 56 -3.64 -8.36 4.20
CA ASN A 56 -4.69 -9.08 3.47
C ASN A 56 -5.76 -9.73 4.40
N SER A 57 -5.53 -9.77 5.71
CA SER A 57 -6.44 -10.46 6.65
C SER A 57 -7.18 -9.47 7.55
N ILE A 58 -8.38 -9.84 7.98
CA ILE A 58 -9.20 -9.05 8.92
C ILE A 58 -8.48 -8.75 10.24
N TYR A 59 -7.53 -9.60 10.64
CA TYR A 59 -6.77 -9.43 11.88
C TYR A 59 -5.63 -8.41 11.74
N THR A 60 -5.21 -8.11 10.52
CA THR A 60 -4.07 -7.22 10.23
C THR A 60 -4.50 -5.90 9.58
N VAL A 61 -5.69 -5.85 9.00
CA VAL A 61 -6.31 -4.63 8.48
C VAL A 61 -6.77 -3.76 9.66
N LEU A 62 -6.33 -2.50 9.68
CA LEU A 62 -6.72 -1.54 10.71
C LEU A 62 -7.95 -0.74 10.25
N GLY A 63 -9.00 -0.76 11.07
CA GLY A 63 -10.22 0.02 10.85
C GLY A 63 -10.87 -0.27 9.51
N GLU A 64 -11.23 0.79 8.77
CA GLU A 64 -11.88 0.69 7.46
C GLU A 64 -10.89 0.65 6.28
N SER A 65 -9.61 0.34 6.53
CA SER A 65 -8.63 0.22 5.46
C SER A 65 -8.90 -1.00 4.57
N VAL A 66 -8.47 -0.93 3.31
CA VAL A 66 -8.70 -2.00 2.33
C VAL A 66 -7.65 -3.10 2.47
N SER A 67 -8.06 -4.34 2.21
CA SER A 67 -7.17 -5.49 2.12
C SER A 67 -6.29 -5.44 0.86
N ALA A 68 -5.24 -6.24 0.82
CA ALA A 68 -4.36 -6.40 -0.34
C ALA A 68 -5.16 -6.78 -1.60
N GLY A 69 -6.02 -7.80 -1.55
CA GLY A 69 -6.83 -8.20 -2.71
C GLY A 69 -7.71 -7.06 -3.25
N ARG A 70 -8.44 -6.35 -2.36
CA ARG A 70 -9.24 -5.19 -2.77
C ARG A 70 -8.42 -4.02 -3.31
N LEU A 71 -7.19 -3.87 -2.82
CA LEU A 71 -6.28 -2.85 -3.31
C LEU A 71 -5.71 -3.26 -4.67
N TYR A 72 -5.43 -4.55 -4.87
CA TYR A 72 -4.86 -5.14 -6.08
C TYR A 72 -5.71 -4.80 -7.30
N ASP A 73 -7.03 -4.89 -7.19
CA ASP A 73 -7.99 -4.53 -8.25
C ASP A 73 -8.02 -3.03 -8.59
N LYS A 74 -7.54 -2.17 -7.67
CA LYS A 74 -7.67 -0.70 -7.77
C LYS A 74 -6.40 0.01 -8.22
N ILE A 75 -5.25 -0.66 -8.17
CA ILE A 75 -3.95 -0.10 -8.56
C ILE A 75 -3.39 -0.85 -9.77
N GLY A 76 -2.50 -0.20 -10.53
CA GLY A 76 -1.67 -0.87 -11.54
C GLY A 76 -0.57 -1.71 -10.89
N ASP A 77 0.43 -2.10 -11.67
CA ASP A 77 1.56 -2.91 -11.16
C ASP A 77 2.38 -2.20 -10.09
N ARG A 78 2.44 -0.86 -10.18
CA ARG A 78 3.08 0.01 -9.19
C ARG A 78 2.17 1.15 -8.79
N ALA A 79 2.25 1.54 -7.51
CA ALA A 79 1.53 2.69 -6.99
C ALA A 79 2.35 3.44 -5.93
N ALA A 80 2.14 4.74 -5.82
CA ALA A 80 2.72 5.54 -4.75
C ALA A 80 1.71 5.67 -3.60
N ALA A 81 2.21 5.64 -2.37
CA ALA A 81 1.43 5.86 -1.18
C ALA A 81 2.21 6.73 -0.17
N LYS A 82 1.50 7.16 0.87
CA LYS A 82 2.02 8.01 1.92
C LYS A 82 1.61 7.49 3.29
N VAL A 83 2.55 7.47 4.23
CA VAL A 83 2.27 7.12 5.63
C VAL A 83 1.44 8.23 6.26
N VAL A 84 0.29 7.86 6.83
CA VAL A 84 -0.65 8.79 7.46
C VAL A 84 -0.57 8.70 8.98
N LEU A 85 -0.48 7.48 9.50
CA LEU A 85 -0.44 7.23 10.94
C LEU A 85 0.42 6.00 11.22
N VAL A 86 1.27 6.09 12.23
CA VAL A 86 2.03 4.96 12.77
C VAL A 86 1.42 4.65 14.14
N THR A 87 1.02 3.40 14.36
CA THR A 87 0.44 2.93 15.61
C THR A 87 1.15 1.67 16.07
N SER A 88 1.03 1.33 17.35
CA SER A 88 1.57 0.09 17.91
C SER A 88 1.02 -1.18 17.24
N ASN A 89 -0.18 -1.09 16.65
CA ASN A 89 -0.88 -2.21 16.01
C ASN A 89 -0.66 -2.27 14.49
N GLY A 90 0.09 -1.32 13.91
CA GLY A 90 0.39 -1.27 12.48
C GLY A 90 0.45 0.16 11.91
N ILE A 91 0.82 0.26 10.63
CA ILE A 91 1.01 1.55 9.96
C ILE A 91 -0.12 1.76 8.95
N LEU A 92 -0.84 2.87 9.09
CA LEU A 92 -1.89 3.27 8.17
C LEU A 92 -1.31 4.15 7.06
N CYS A 93 -1.53 3.71 5.82
CA CYS A 93 -1.04 4.37 4.62
C CYS A 93 -2.21 4.77 3.72
N LYS A 94 -1.99 5.80 2.91
CA LYS A 94 -2.96 6.30 1.93
C LYS A 94 -2.36 6.23 0.54
N VAL A 95 -3.12 5.68 -0.41
CA VAL A 95 -2.71 5.62 -1.82
C VAL A 95 -2.85 6.99 -2.48
N CYS A 96 -1.87 7.37 -3.28
CA CYS A 96 -1.87 8.62 -4.04
C CYS A 96 -2.90 8.53 -5.17
N LYS A 97 -3.67 9.61 -5.41
CA LYS A 97 -4.74 9.65 -6.42
C LYS A 97 -4.24 9.28 -7.84
N LYS A 98 -3.04 9.72 -8.20
CA LYS A 98 -2.40 9.43 -9.50
C LYS A 98 -2.11 7.94 -9.72
N SER A 99 -2.07 7.16 -8.63
CA SER A 99 -1.72 5.75 -8.65
C SER A 99 -2.92 4.82 -8.55
N LEU A 100 -4.12 5.38 -8.40
CA LEU A 100 -5.37 4.64 -8.54
C LEU A 100 -5.64 4.51 -10.03
N ALA A 101 -5.85 3.28 -10.50
CA ALA A 101 -6.22 3.03 -11.87
C ALA A 101 -7.55 3.74 -12.17
N GLN A 102 -7.48 4.91 -12.77
CA GLN A 102 -8.57 5.38 -13.61
C GLN A 102 -8.55 4.45 -14.82
N LYS A 103 -9.64 3.70 -15.04
CA LYS A 103 -10.10 3.54 -16.42
C LYS A 103 -10.14 4.95 -16.99
N ILE A 104 -9.16 5.33 -17.79
CA ILE A 104 -9.23 6.55 -18.58
C ILE A 104 -10.34 6.28 -19.58
N LYS A 105 -11.56 6.68 -19.21
CA LYS A 105 -12.56 7.08 -20.17
C LYS A 105 -12.56 8.60 -20.17
N ASP A 106 -12.48 9.07 -21.40
CA ASP A 106 -12.84 10.37 -21.93
C ASP A 106 -11.81 11.50 -21.81
N SER A 107 -11.33 11.87 -23.00
CA SER A 107 -11.67 13.14 -23.67
C SER A 107 -11.34 14.44 -22.96
N GLU A 108 -10.70 15.32 -23.74
CA GLU A 108 -10.54 16.77 -23.56
C GLU A 108 -9.54 17.15 -22.44
N GLU A 109 -8.58 18.04 -22.68
CA GLU A 109 -8.74 19.39 -23.25
C GLU A 109 -7.71 19.73 -24.36
N GLU A 110 -8.13 20.68 -25.19
CA GLU A 110 -7.55 21.30 -26.39
C GLU A 110 -6.11 21.83 -26.29
#